data_AF-A0A516WAF0-F1
#
_entry.id   AF-A0A516WAF0-F1
#
_cell.length_a   1.000
_cell.length_b   1.000
_cell.length_c   1.000
_cell.angle_alpha   90.00
_cell.angle_beta   90.00
_cell.angle_gamma   90.00
#
_symmetry.space_group_name_H-M   'P 1'
#
loop_
_entity.id
_entity.type
_entity.pdbx_description
1 polymer ?
#
loop_
_entity_poly.entity_id
_entity_poly.type
_entity_poly.pdbx_seq_one_letter_code
_entity_poly.pdbx_strand_id
1 'polypeptide(L)' 'MRDRSHDTAMAEDFRADPTYAAELLAEVRRDGNPAELAILLRQMATASAGDERSDNADTERALPL' A
#
# COMPACT_ATOMS: atom_id res chain seq x y z
N MET A 1 18.19 -0.45 1.08
CA MET A 1 17.39 0.80 1.09
C MET A 1 16.49 0.93 -0.14
N ARG A 2 16.92 0.47 -1.33
CA ARG A 2 16.16 0.54 -2.58
C ARG A 2 14.82 -0.22 -2.56
N ASP A 3 14.74 -1.32 -1.81
CA ASP A 3 13.52 -2.14 -1.77
C ASP A 3 12.38 -1.44 -1.00
N ARG A 4 12.68 -0.74 0.10
CA ARG A 4 11.66 0.04 0.83
C ARG A 4 11.11 1.19 -0.02
N SER A 5 11.94 1.90 -0.77
CA SER A 5 11.47 2.97 -1.66
C SER A 5 10.63 2.42 -2.82
N HIS A 6 10.98 1.24 -3.32
CA HIS A 6 10.21 0.57 -4.38
C HIS A 6 8.86 0.08 -3.85
N ASP A 7 8.84 -0.47 -2.64
CA ASP A 7 7.60 -0.95 -2.04
C ASP A 7 6.62 0.18 -1.76
N THR A 8 7.11 1.35 -1.30
CA THR A 8 6.26 2.52 -1.08
C THR A 8 5.69 3.07 -2.39
N ALA A 9 6.48 3.10 -3.47
CA ALA A 9 6.01 3.56 -4.77
C ALA A 9 4.90 2.64 -5.31
N MET A 10 5.11 1.31 -5.27
CA MET A 10 4.07 0.34 -5.68
C MET A 10 2.82 0.42 -4.78
N ALA A 11 3.01 0.71 -3.49
CA ALA A 11 1.89 0.89 -2.58
C ALA A 11 1.03 2.11 -2.92
N GLU A 12 1.62 3.20 -3.44
CA GLU A 12 0.87 4.36 -3.95
C GLU A 12 0.05 3.99 -5.18
N ASP A 13 0.64 3.26 -6.13
CA ASP A 13 -0.05 2.77 -7.33
C ASP A 13 -1.22 1.84 -6.97
N PHE A 14 -1.04 0.93 -5.99
CA PHE A 14 -2.10 0.03 -5.54
C PHE A 14 -3.23 0.73 -4.79
N ARG A 15 -2.95 1.84 -4.09
CA ARG A 15 -4.01 2.68 -3.51
C ARG A 15 -4.78 3.43 -4.60
N ALA A 16 -4.09 3.91 -5.63
CA ALA A 16 -4.70 4.63 -6.74
C ALA A 16 -5.57 3.71 -7.63
N ASP A 17 -5.15 2.45 -7.81
CA ASP A 17 -5.88 1.46 -8.58
C ASP A 17 -5.91 0.08 -7.88
N PRO A 18 -6.92 -0.15 -7.02
CA PRO A 18 -7.12 -1.44 -6.37
C PRO A 18 -7.47 -2.58 -7.33
N THR A 19 -8.04 -2.27 -8.51
CA THR A 19 -8.38 -3.28 -9.52
C THR A 19 -7.11 -3.83 -10.16
N TYR A 20 -6.19 -2.94 -10.56
CA TYR A 20 -4.87 -3.32 -11.05
C TYR A 20 -4.11 -4.19 -10.03
N ALA A 21 -4.14 -3.80 -8.75
CA ALA A 21 -3.52 -4.60 -7.69
C ALA A 21 -4.10 -6.04 -7.64
N ALA A 22 -5.42 -6.18 -7.73
CA ALA A 22 -6.08 -7.48 -7.72
C ALA A 22 -5.74 -8.34 -8.95
N GLU A 23 -5.66 -7.73 -10.13
CA GLU A 23 -5.27 -8.41 -11.37
C GLU A 23 -3.84 -8.92 -11.29
N LEU A 24 -2.91 -8.07 -10.83
CA LEU A 24 -1.50 -8.43 -10.63
C LEU A 24 -1.35 -9.57 -9.60
N LEU A 25 -2.14 -9.57 -8.53
CA LEU A 25 -2.17 -10.67 -7.56
C LEU A 25 -2.63 -11.98 -8.21
N ALA A 26 -3.64 -11.93 -9.07
CA ALA A 26 -4.13 -13.12 -9.77
C ALA A 26 -3.09 -13.67 -10.75
N GLU A 27 -2.32 -12.81 -11.41
CA GLU A 27 -1.24 -13.19 -12.31
C GLU A 27 -0.07 -13.86 -11.55
N VAL A 28 0.48 -13.19 -10.53
CA VAL A 28 1.60 -13.72 -9.75
C VAL A 28 1.27 -15.06 -9.07
N ARG A 29 0.01 -15.25 -8.66
CA ARG A 29 -0.46 -16.53 -8.12
C ARG A 29 -0.54 -17.64 -9.17
N ARG A 30 -0.80 -17.31 -10.44
CA ARG A 30 -0.79 -18.28 -11.55
C ARG A 30 0.63 -18.69 -11.91
N ASP A 31 1.56 -17.74 -11.92
CA ASP A 31 2.97 -18.00 -12.25
C ASP A 31 3.69 -18.81 -11.16
N GLY A 32 3.17 -18.77 -9.93
CA GLY A 32 3.62 -19.66 -8.85
C GLY A 32 4.99 -19.29 -8.28
N ASN A 33 5.49 -18.08 -8.52
CA ASN A 33 6.75 -17.59 -7.96
C ASN A 33 6.56 -17.10 -6.51
N PRO A 34 7.07 -17.82 -5.49
CA PRO A 34 6.86 -17.45 -4.10
C PRO A 34 7.59 -16.16 -3.71
N ALA A 35 8.69 -15.81 -4.37
CA ALA A 35 9.43 -14.59 -4.07
C ALA A 35 8.68 -13.34 -4.54
N GLU A 36 8.12 -13.39 -5.75
CA GLU A 36 7.29 -12.31 -6.30
C GLU A 36 6.00 -12.14 -5.49
N LEU A 37 5.35 -13.24 -5.10
CA LEU A 37 4.16 -13.19 -4.25
C LEU A 37 4.46 -12.52 -2.90
N ALA A 38 5.58 -12.86 -2.27
CA ALA A 38 5.99 -12.24 -1.00
C ALA A 38 6.29 -10.75 -1.12
N ILE A 39 6.83 -10.31 -2.26
CA ILE A 39 7.05 -8.88 -2.56
C ILE A 39 5.70 -8.17 -2.74
N LEU A 40 4.83 -8.72 -3.59
CA LEU A 40 3.54 -8.12 -3.90
C LEU A 40 2.66 -7.97 -2.65
N LEU A 41 2.60 -9.00 -1.80
CA LEU A 41 1.83 -8.95 -0.54
C LEU A 41 2.35 -7.87 0.42
N ARG A 42 3.67 -7.64 0.47
CA ARG A 42 4.25 -6.58 1.32
C ARG A 42 3.89 -5.18 0.81
N GLN A 43 3.88 -5.00 -0.51
CA GLN A 43 3.49 -3.76 -1.16
C GLN A 43 2.00 -3.46 -0.94
N MET A 44 1.14 -4.46 -1.08
CA MET A 44 -0.29 -4.34 -0.76
C MET A 44 -0.55 -4.04 0.72
N ALA A 45 0.17 -4.69 1.64
CA ALA A 45 0.06 -4.37 3.07
C ALA A 45 0.49 -2.92 3.37
N THR A 46 1.51 -2.42 2.67
CA THR A 46 1.97 -1.03 2.76
C THR A 46 0.95 -0.04 2.15
N ALA A 47 0.22 -0.47 1.11
CA ALA A 47 -0.89 0.28 0.55
C ALA A 47 -2.01 0.44 1.60
N SER A 48 -2.41 -0.66 2.24
CA SER A 48 -3.47 -0.68 3.27
C SER A 48 -3.12 0.07 4.55
N ALA A 49 -1.86 0.06 4.98
CA ALA A 49 -1.42 0.78 6.19
C ALA A 49 -1.38 2.32 6.03
N GLY A 50 -1.45 2.83 4.79
CA GLY A 50 -1.43 4.26 4.50
C GLY A 50 -2.70 5.02 4.91
N ASP A 51 -3.83 4.32 5.07
CA ASP A 51 -5.11 4.93 5.46
C ASP A 51 -5.15 5.38 6.92
N GLU A 52 -4.38 4.76 7.82
CA GLU A 52 -4.44 5.07 9.26
C GLU A 52 -3.73 6.38 9.65
N ARG A 53 -2.99 7.03 8.74
CA ARG A 53 -2.22 8.25 9.07
C ARG A 53 -2.93 9.56 8.72
N SER A 54 -4.13 9.51 8.14
CA SER A 54 -4.85 10.71 7.68
C SER A 54 -5.93 11.22 8.65
N ASP A 55 -6.09 10.65 9.85
CA ASP A 55 -7.16 11.03 10.79
C ASP A 55 -6.66 11.52 12.17
N ASN A 56 -5.51 12.21 12.23
CA ASN A 56 -5.09 12.83 13.49
C ASN A 56 -4.22 14.09 13.32
N ALA A 57 -4.68 15.05 12.52
CA ALA A 57 -4.03 16.36 12.44
C ALA A 57 -5.00 17.55 12.37
N ASP A 58 -6.26 17.42 12.84
CA ASP A 58 -7.19 18.57 12.85
C ASP A 58 -8.17 18.64 14.03
N THR A 59 -7.76 18.17 15.22
CA THR A 59 -8.59 18.29 16.45
C THR A 59 -7.94 19.14 17.56
N GLU A 60 -6.96 20.00 17.24
CA GLU A 60 -6.31 20.88 18.24
C GLU A 60 -6.33 22.38 17.89
N ARG A 61 -7.32 22.90 17.15
CA ARG A 61 -7.40 24.35 16.86
C ARG A 61 -8.74 25.06 17.06
N ALA A 62 -9.74 24.46 17.71
CA ALA A 62 -11.00 25.16 17.95
C ALA A 62 -11.55 25.01 19.38
N LEU A 63 -10.89 25.66 20.35
CA LEU A 63 -11.58 26.24 21.49
C LEU A 63 -10.92 27.58 21.85
N PRO A 64 -11.49 28.73 21.41
CA PRO A 64 -11.22 30.01 22.03
C PRO A 64 -12.13 30.20 23.25
N LEU A 65 -11.50 30.56 24.38
CA LEU A 65 -12.00 31.17 25.64
C LEU A 65 -13.31 30.65 26.25
#